data_AF-A0AA41MBS0-F1
#
_entry.id   AF-A0AA41MBS0-F1
#
_cell.length_a   1.000
_cell.length_b   1.000
_cell.length_c   1.000
_cell.angle_alpha   90.00
_cell.angle_beta   90.00
_cell.angle_gamma   90.00
#
_symmetry.space_group_name_H-M   'P 1'
#
loop_
_entity.id
_entity.type
_entity.pdbx_description
1 polymer ?
#
loop_
_entity_poly.entity_id
_entity_poly.type
_entity_poly.pdbx_seq_one_letter_code
_entity_poly.pdbx_strand_id
1 'polypeptide(L)'
;MTFDGTWYSFMGSCTYTLLREIYPRHGNLSILLDNHHCKAHNTASCPRALQVYYESTEIILTTTSSTDSVGEESLILFNQMRVSRGFSKNGISVSVSAATMMGIHIPAIGVSVTFNGHDFQIRLPYGYFGHNTEGQCGTCTNSQSDDCRRPDGTMAPTCQDMAKTWVVPGSSTEDCQAGGSLPGSTSPQPPPGSTPSSTPCPPAPLCKLMLSSVFAECHSLVPPGPFFQTCVSDGCQDGPLMLCQNLEVYAALCRHRGVCVDWRNATSGLCDLPCPPTKVYRPCGPMQPASCDSRILLFLPCRTHSPLSSRLAEGCFCPEDQLLFSLSTDICVHECCKHVHLYRTWGPSSPAQTGLHVTGPTLLGQSMGWPPQGLEPYRGLVAS
;
A
#
# COMPACT_ATOMS: atom_id res chain seq x y z
N MET A 1 0.44 3.15 -13.09
CA MET A 1 1.21 4.40 -13.27
C MET A 1 2.63 4.18 -12.76
N THR A 2 3.65 4.70 -13.43
CA THR A 2 5.06 4.65 -12.99
C THR A 2 5.37 5.74 -11.94
N PHE A 3 6.58 5.72 -11.36
CA PHE A 3 7.04 6.76 -10.44
C PHE A 3 7.12 8.16 -11.06
N ASP A 4 7.38 8.23 -12.38
CA ASP A 4 7.52 9.48 -13.13
C ASP A 4 6.22 9.90 -13.84
N GLY A 5 5.13 9.17 -13.59
CA GLY A 5 3.77 9.55 -13.97
C GLY A 5 3.30 9.02 -15.32
N THR A 6 4.03 8.08 -15.94
CA THR A 6 3.56 7.39 -17.15
C THR A 6 2.40 6.47 -16.80
N TRP A 7 1.25 6.70 -17.46
CA TRP A 7 0.07 5.85 -17.34
C TRP A 7 0.04 4.82 -18.47
N TYR A 8 -0.29 3.58 -18.13
CA TYR A 8 -0.52 2.49 -19.07
C TYR A 8 -1.36 1.39 -18.40
N SER A 9 -2.02 0.57 -19.20
CA SER A 9 -2.76 -0.62 -18.75
C SER A 9 -2.03 -1.90 -19.16
N PHE A 10 -2.07 -2.91 -18.30
CA PHE A 10 -1.45 -4.21 -18.55
C PHE A 10 -2.27 -5.32 -17.88
N MET A 11 -2.64 -6.35 -18.65
CA MET A 11 -3.46 -7.47 -18.17
C MET A 11 -2.67 -8.77 -18.29
N GLY A 12 -1.71 -8.98 -17.39
CA GLY A 12 -0.91 -10.19 -17.31
C GLY A 12 -1.27 -11.02 -16.08
N SER A 13 -1.35 -12.35 -16.22
CA SER A 13 -1.78 -13.29 -15.16
C SER A 13 -0.63 -14.04 -14.47
N CYS A 14 0.58 -13.47 -14.55
CA CYS A 14 1.80 -14.03 -13.96
C CYS A 14 2.26 -13.25 -12.73
N THR A 15 3.32 -13.74 -12.10
CA THR A 15 4.14 -12.91 -11.22
C THR A 15 5.04 -11.99 -12.03
N TYR A 16 4.96 -10.69 -11.78
CA TYR A 16 5.78 -9.66 -12.42
C TYR A 16 6.59 -8.85 -11.41
N THR A 17 7.79 -8.42 -11.82
CA THR A 17 8.58 -7.46 -11.06
C THR A 17 8.01 -6.06 -11.25
N LEU A 18 7.40 -5.52 -10.19
CA LEU A 18 6.96 -4.14 -10.15
C LEU A 18 8.15 -3.21 -10.01
N LEU A 19 9.03 -3.49 -9.06
CA LEU A 19 10.29 -2.78 -8.92
C LEU A 19 11.37 -3.68 -8.35
N ARG A 20 12.61 -3.42 -8.71
CA ARG A 20 13.80 -3.84 -7.98
C ARG A 20 14.85 -2.74 -8.03
N GLU A 21 15.80 -2.79 -7.10
CA GLU A 21 16.98 -1.94 -7.18
C GLU A 21 17.86 -2.32 -8.39
N ILE A 22 18.34 -1.32 -9.15
CA ILE A 22 19.37 -1.55 -10.18
C ILE A 22 20.69 -1.92 -9.52
N TYR A 23 21.07 -1.15 -8.50
CA TYR A 23 22.21 -1.40 -7.64
C TYR A 23 21.71 -1.66 -6.21
N PRO A 24 21.92 -2.86 -5.65
CA PRO A 24 21.37 -3.25 -4.35
C PRO A 24 22.08 -2.52 -3.20
N ARG A 25 21.65 -1.30 -2.90
CA ARG A 25 22.24 -0.41 -1.89
C ARG A 25 21.34 -0.25 -0.67
N HIS A 26 20.04 -0.48 -0.84
CA HIS A 26 19.01 -0.20 0.16
C HIS A 26 18.26 -1.48 0.53
N GLY A 27 19.03 -2.52 0.88
CA GLY A 27 18.51 -3.82 1.29
C GLY A 27 18.13 -4.73 0.13
N ASN A 28 18.54 -4.43 -1.10
CA ASN A 28 18.14 -5.20 -2.28
C ASN A 28 16.62 -5.30 -2.40
N LEU A 29 15.95 -4.15 -2.23
CA LEU A 29 14.50 -4.05 -2.25
C LEU A 29 13.96 -4.54 -3.60
N SER A 30 13.02 -5.47 -3.54
CA SER A 30 12.26 -5.96 -4.69
C SER A 30 10.79 -6.10 -4.33
N ILE A 31 9.91 -5.68 -5.22
CA ILE A 31 8.46 -5.81 -5.07
C ILE A 31 7.90 -6.53 -6.29
N LEU A 32 7.19 -7.62 -6.05
CA LEU A 32 6.57 -8.45 -7.07
C LEU A 32 5.05 -8.41 -6.90
N LEU A 33 4.34 -8.41 -8.03
CA LEU A 33 2.90 -8.57 -8.07
C LEU A 33 2.59 -9.92 -8.68
N ASP A 34 1.92 -10.76 -7.91
CA ASP A 34 1.45 -12.06 -8.34
C ASP A 34 0.00 -11.94 -8.77
N ASN A 35 -0.26 -12.14 -10.06
CA ASN A 35 -1.59 -12.04 -10.66
C ASN A 35 -2.15 -13.41 -11.01
N HIS A 36 -3.46 -13.44 -11.27
CA HIS A 36 -4.18 -14.61 -11.79
C HIS A 36 -5.36 -14.16 -12.65
N HIS A 37 -5.92 -15.07 -13.43
CA HIS A 37 -7.18 -14.80 -14.13
C HIS A 37 -8.33 -14.71 -13.13
N CYS A 38 -9.10 -13.63 -13.21
CA CYS A 38 -10.27 -13.45 -12.37
C CYS A 38 -11.31 -14.55 -12.67
N LYS A 39 -11.90 -15.17 -11.63
CA LYS A 39 -12.88 -16.27 -11.80
C LYS A 39 -14.12 -15.89 -12.62
N ALA A 40 -14.50 -14.61 -12.60
CA ALA A 40 -15.69 -14.11 -13.30
C ALA A 40 -15.45 -13.85 -14.80
N HIS A 41 -14.21 -13.57 -15.20
CA HIS A 41 -13.82 -13.24 -16.57
C HIS A 41 -12.43 -13.82 -16.89
N ASN A 42 -12.37 -14.85 -17.73
CA ASN A 42 -11.13 -15.50 -18.15
C ASN A 42 -10.14 -14.57 -18.89
N THR A 43 -10.53 -13.33 -19.20
CA THR A 43 -9.70 -12.31 -19.86
C THR A 43 -9.17 -11.23 -18.91
N ALA A 44 -9.76 -11.07 -17.72
CA ALA A 44 -9.34 -10.07 -16.75
C ALA A 44 -8.25 -10.63 -15.82
N SER A 45 -7.28 -9.79 -15.47
CA SER A 45 -6.21 -10.13 -14.53
C SER A 45 -6.49 -9.50 -13.17
N CYS A 46 -6.43 -10.30 -12.12
CA CYS A 46 -6.66 -9.89 -10.74
C CYS A 46 -5.39 -10.12 -9.90
N PRO A 47 -5.00 -9.16 -9.06
CA PRO A 47 -3.98 -9.37 -8.04
C PRO A 47 -4.35 -10.51 -7.10
N ARG A 48 -3.37 -11.38 -6.83
CA ARG A 48 -3.46 -12.47 -5.84
C ARG A 48 -2.62 -12.12 -4.61
N ALA A 49 -1.40 -11.65 -4.82
CA ALA A 49 -0.52 -11.29 -3.72
C ALA A 49 0.49 -10.21 -4.12
N LEU A 50 0.82 -9.33 -3.18
CA LEU A 50 1.93 -8.40 -3.28
C LEU A 50 3.08 -8.91 -2.41
N GLN A 51 4.24 -9.15 -3.02
CA GLN A 51 5.41 -9.73 -2.35
C GLN A 51 6.50 -8.66 -2.25
N VAL A 52 7.00 -8.42 -1.05
CA VAL A 52 8.06 -7.45 -0.77
C VAL A 52 9.26 -8.19 -0.19
N TYR A 53 10.40 -8.07 -0.85
CA TYR A 53 11.68 -8.58 -0.40
C TYR A 53 12.55 -7.41 0.06
N TYR A 54 13.04 -7.48 1.29
CA TYR A 54 13.97 -6.51 1.85
C TYR A 54 14.97 -7.22 2.76
N GLU A 55 16.26 -7.05 2.47
CA GLU A 55 17.38 -7.78 3.04
C GLU A 55 17.16 -9.30 2.91
N SER A 56 17.08 -10.03 4.03
CA SER A 56 16.79 -11.47 4.09
C SER A 56 15.33 -11.76 4.44
N THR A 57 14.46 -10.75 4.38
CA THR A 57 13.06 -10.85 4.80
C THR A 57 12.12 -10.82 3.60
N GLU A 58 11.16 -11.73 3.60
CA GLU A 58 10.04 -11.79 2.66
C GLU A 58 8.74 -11.45 3.38
N ILE A 59 7.95 -10.53 2.80
CA ILE A 59 6.62 -10.16 3.28
C ILE A 59 5.63 -10.37 2.14
N ILE A 60 4.55 -11.11 2.40
CA ILE A 60 3.48 -11.36 1.44
C ILE A 60 2.19 -10.76 1.98
N LEU A 61 1.57 -9.87 1.21
CA LEU A 61 0.24 -9.32 1.46
C LEU A 61 -0.74 -10.01 0.52
N THR A 62 -1.78 -10.64 1.05
CA THR A 62 -2.82 -11.32 0.27
C THR A 62 -4.15 -11.27 1.01
N THR A 63 -5.24 -11.63 0.33
CA THR A 63 -6.55 -11.78 0.95
C THR A 63 -6.95 -13.25 0.97
N THR A 64 -7.74 -13.65 1.97
CA THR A 64 -8.32 -14.98 2.06
C THR A 64 -9.83 -14.87 2.19
N SER A 65 -10.56 -15.77 1.55
CA SER A 65 -11.99 -15.96 1.84
C SER A 65 -12.11 -16.63 3.20
N SER A 66 -12.82 -16.00 4.14
CA SER A 66 -13.14 -16.62 5.42
C SER A 66 -14.31 -17.61 5.23
N THR A 67 -14.27 -18.75 5.92
CA THR A 67 -15.40 -19.69 5.94
C THR A 67 -16.56 -19.17 6.78
N ASP A 68 -16.30 -18.20 7.67
CA ASP A 68 -17.18 -17.79 8.75
C ASP A 68 -17.71 -16.35 8.58
N SER A 69 -17.18 -15.58 7.61
CA SER A 69 -17.60 -14.22 7.29
C SER A 69 -17.86 -14.05 5.79
N VAL A 70 -18.91 -13.30 5.43
CA VAL A 70 -19.19 -12.91 4.04
C VAL A 70 -18.19 -11.81 3.66
N GLY A 71 -17.01 -12.19 3.17
CA GLY A 71 -16.01 -11.24 2.72
C GLY A 71 -14.58 -11.79 2.64
N GLU A 72 -13.70 -10.96 2.08
CA GLU A 72 -12.26 -11.19 2.09
C GLU A 72 -11.63 -10.62 3.37
N GLU A 73 -10.66 -11.34 3.93
CA GLU A 73 -9.89 -10.91 5.09
C GLU A 73 -8.41 -10.75 4.73
N SER A 74 -7.76 -9.73 5.29
CA SER A 74 -6.30 -9.56 5.16
C SER A 74 -5.52 -10.75 5.74
N LEU A 75 -4.53 -11.22 4.97
CA LEU A 75 -3.53 -12.18 5.40
C LEU A 75 -2.13 -11.62 5.10
N ILE A 76 -1.33 -11.46 6.16
CA ILE A 76 0.08 -11.05 6.05
C ILE A 76 0.96 -12.23 6.47
N LEU A 77 1.90 -12.60 5.60
CA LEU A 77 2.94 -13.58 5.89
C LEU A 77 4.28 -12.85 6.00
N PHE A 78 5.04 -13.13 7.06
CA PHE A 78 6.39 -12.63 7.29
C PHE A 78 7.33 -13.83 7.37
N ASN A 79 8.22 -13.98 6.38
CA ASN A 79 9.02 -15.19 6.18
C ASN A 79 8.17 -16.46 6.24
N GLN A 80 7.10 -16.51 5.43
CA GLN A 80 6.14 -17.61 5.35
C GLN A 80 5.31 -17.88 6.62
N MET A 81 5.47 -17.08 7.67
CA MET A 81 4.71 -17.21 8.90
C MET A 81 3.58 -16.18 8.95
N ARG A 82 2.35 -16.61 9.20
CA ARG A 82 1.22 -15.70 9.44
C ARG A 82 1.52 -14.84 10.67
N VAL A 83 1.37 -13.53 10.53
CA VAL A 83 1.54 -12.56 11.62
C VAL A 83 0.22 -11.90 12.01
N SER A 84 0.20 -11.26 13.19
CA SER A 84 -0.92 -10.47 13.66
C SER A 84 -1.14 -9.21 12.83
N ARG A 85 -2.31 -8.57 13.00
CA ARG A 85 -2.73 -7.36 12.27
C ARG A 85 -1.70 -6.24 12.34
N GLY A 86 -1.02 -6.10 13.47
CA GLY A 86 0.18 -5.28 13.60
C GLY A 86 1.34 -6.13 14.09
N PHE A 87 2.47 -5.99 13.43
CA PHE A 87 3.67 -6.77 13.70
C PHE A 87 4.92 -5.97 13.29
N SER A 88 6.01 -6.09 14.05
CA SER A 88 7.26 -5.41 13.73
C SER A 88 8.46 -6.29 14.06
N LYS A 89 9.34 -6.50 13.09
CA LYS A 89 10.57 -7.30 13.24
C LYS A 89 11.59 -6.86 12.19
N ASN A 90 12.89 -6.93 12.52
CA ASN A 90 13.98 -6.58 11.60
C ASN A 90 13.86 -5.16 11.00
N GLY A 91 13.36 -4.19 11.77
CA GLY A 91 13.16 -2.82 11.26
C GLY A 91 12.04 -2.68 10.24
N ILE A 92 11.22 -3.70 10.02
CA ILE A 92 10.03 -3.67 9.17
C ILE A 92 8.79 -3.73 10.08
N SER A 93 7.81 -2.89 9.77
CA SER A 93 6.50 -2.90 10.43
C SER A 93 5.40 -3.19 9.41
N VAL A 94 4.43 -4.00 9.82
CA VAL A 94 3.24 -4.31 9.03
C VAL A 94 1.99 -3.99 9.85
N SER A 95 0.92 -3.58 9.16
CA SER A 95 -0.33 -3.13 9.78
C SER A 95 -1.54 -3.47 8.93
N VAL A 96 -2.71 -3.58 9.58
CA VAL A 96 -4.02 -3.72 8.94
C VAL A 96 -4.94 -2.65 9.52
N SER A 97 -5.56 -1.83 8.68
CA SER A 97 -6.39 -0.69 9.09
C SER A 97 -7.86 -0.78 8.68
N ALA A 98 -8.26 -1.79 7.91
CA ALA A 98 -9.66 -2.12 7.56
C ALA A 98 -9.81 -3.65 7.43
N ALA A 99 -10.88 -4.14 6.81
CA ALA A 99 -11.03 -5.58 6.54
C ALA A 99 -9.87 -6.12 5.67
N THR A 100 -9.49 -5.36 4.64
CA THR A 100 -8.50 -5.79 3.64
C THR A 100 -7.28 -4.86 3.50
N MET A 101 -7.32 -3.63 4.02
CA MET A 101 -6.24 -2.64 3.85
C MET A 101 -4.99 -2.98 4.69
N MET A 102 -3.97 -3.51 4.02
CA MET A 102 -2.67 -3.89 4.57
C MET A 102 -1.61 -2.85 4.24
N GLY A 103 -0.65 -2.64 5.15
CA GLY A 103 0.46 -1.73 4.96
C GLY A 103 1.78 -2.30 5.44
N ILE A 104 2.86 -2.04 4.70
CA ILE A 104 4.26 -2.30 5.07
C ILE A 104 4.96 -0.95 5.21
N HIS A 105 5.81 -0.82 6.22
CA HIS A 105 6.67 0.34 6.39
C HIS A 105 8.07 -0.05 6.85
N ILE A 106 9.06 0.50 6.16
CA ILE A 106 10.49 0.28 6.39
C ILE A 106 11.14 1.64 6.70
N PRO A 107 11.19 2.06 7.98
CA PRO A 107 11.69 3.38 8.37
C PRO A 107 13.12 3.67 7.89
N ALA A 108 14.00 2.67 7.91
CA ALA A 108 15.43 2.84 7.61
C ALA A 108 15.70 3.37 6.19
N ILE A 109 14.80 3.09 5.24
CA ILE A 109 14.88 3.51 3.84
C ILE A 109 13.63 4.31 3.41
N GLY A 110 12.80 4.69 4.37
CA GLY A 110 11.58 5.50 4.17
C GLY A 110 10.50 4.88 3.27
N VAL A 111 10.54 3.56 3.03
CA VAL A 111 9.60 2.89 2.12
C VAL A 111 8.26 2.62 2.80
N SER A 112 7.18 2.84 2.06
CA SER A 112 5.83 2.42 2.48
C SER A 112 5.06 1.79 1.33
N VAL A 113 4.42 0.66 1.59
CA VAL A 113 3.61 -0.08 0.63
C VAL A 113 2.23 -0.30 1.23
N THR A 114 1.17 -0.16 0.45
CA THR A 114 -0.19 -0.59 0.84
C THR A 114 -0.78 -1.51 -0.21
N PHE A 115 -1.64 -2.42 0.23
CA PHE A 115 -2.37 -3.35 -0.62
C PHE A 115 -3.72 -3.67 0.03
N ASN A 116 -4.82 -3.62 -0.74
CA ASN A 116 -6.17 -3.92 -0.23
C ASN A 116 -6.75 -5.23 -0.82
N GLY A 117 -5.97 -6.01 -1.56
CA GLY A 117 -6.45 -7.18 -2.32
C GLY A 117 -6.66 -6.89 -3.82
N HIS A 118 -6.85 -5.62 -4.17
CA HIS A 118 -7.07 -5.15 -5.54
C HIS A 118 -6.02 -4.10 -5.91
N ASP A 119 -6.00 -2.97 -5.21
CA ASP A 119 -5.11 -1.86 -5.48
C ASP A 119 -3.87 -1.90 -4.57
N PHE A 120 -2.75 -1.44 -5.11
CA PHE A 120 -1.52 -1.21 -4.35
C PHE A 120 -0.99 0.21 -4.53
N GLN A 121 -0.31 0.70 -3.50
CA GLN A 121 0.46 1.94 -3.54
C GLN A 121 1.86 1.66 -3.03
N ILE A 122 2.86 2.12 -3.78
CA ILE A 122 4.28 2.03 -3.40
C ILE A 122 4.81 3.45 -3.29
N ARG A 123 5.39 3.80 -2.13
CA ARG A 123 6.09 5.07 -1.92
C ARG A 123 7.54 4.86 -1.52
N LEU A 124 8.43 5.52 -2.24
CA LEU A 124 9.88 5.48 -2.08
C LEU A 124 10.41 6.93 -1.93
N PRO A 125 11.38 7.20 -1.03
CA PRO A 125 12.07 8.48 -1.01
C PRO A 125 13.00 8.62 -2.22
N TYR A 126 12.90 9.75 -2.94
CA TYR A 126 13.77 10.00 -4.09
C TYR A 126 15.26 10.03 -3.71
N GLY A 127 15.60 10.47 -2.49
CA GLY A 127 16.97 10.50 -2.00
C GLY A 127 17.66 9.14 -1.91
N TYR A 128 16.91 8.05 -1.75
CA TYR A 128 17.44 6.68 -1.74
C TYR A 128 17.30 5.98 -3.10
N PHE A 129 16.18 6.18 -3.78
CA PHE A 129 15.79 5.37 -4.94
C PHE A 129 15.86 6.08 -6.28
N GLY A 130 16.19 7.38 -6.30
CA GLY A 130 16.35 8.14 -7.53
C GLY A 130 17.38 7.50 -8.44
N HIS A 131 17.02 7.26 -9.69
CA HIS A 131 17.86 6.58 -10.70
C HIS A 131 18.31 5.16 -10.31
N ASN A 132 17.69 4.53 -9.31
CA ASN A 132 18.08 3.20 -8.82
C ASN A 132 16.92 2.20 -8.83
N THR A 133 15.83 2.48 -9.53
CA THR A 133 14.73 1.52 -9.70
C THR A 133 14.64 1.03 -11.13
N GLU A 134 14.17 -0.20 -11.31
CA GLU A 134 13.73 -0.72 -12.61
C GLU A 134 12.60 -1.73 -12.39
N GLY A 135 11.76 -1.94 -13.39
CA GLY A 135 10.55 -2.77 -13.28
C GLY A 135 9.37 -2.10 -13.95
N GLN A 136 8.17 -2.66 -13.75
CA GLN A 136 6.92 -2.09 -14.26
C GLN A 136 6.61 -0.68 -13.68
N CYS A 137 7.20 -0.32 -12.55
CA CYS A 137 7.05 0.99 -11.92
C CYS A 137 8.00 2.07 -12.47
N GLY A 138 8.89 1.74 -13.41
CA GLY A 138 9.80 2.72 -14.04
C GLY A 138 11.09 2.99 -13.25
N THR A 139 11.85 4.00 -13.68
CA THR A 139 13.24 4.23 -13.25
C THR A 139 13.44 5.33 -12.21
N CYS A 140 12.35 6.01 -11.80
CA CYS A 140 12.35 7.05 -10.75
C CYS A 140 13.41 8.13 -11.03
N THR A 141 13.44 8.64 -12.26
CA THR A 141 14.43 9.63 -12.73
C THR A 141 13.83 11.03 -12.89
N ASN A 142 12.54 11.20 -12.59
CA ASN A 142 11.72 12.35 -12.95
C ASN A 142 11.57 12.56 -14.46
N SER A 143 11.75 11.50 -15.25
CA SER A 143 11.51 11.53 -16.69
C SER A 143 10.60 10.39 -17.09
N GLN A 144 9.65 10.68 -17.98
CA GLN A 144 8.79 9.65 -18.57
C GLN A 144 9.47 8.92 -19.74
N SER A 145 10.58 9.46 -20.25
CA SER A 145 11.25 8.95 -21.45
C SER A 145 11.91 7.58 -21.28
N ASP A 146 12.23 7.21 -20.04
CA ASP A 146 12.97 6.01 -19.63
C ASP A 146 12.15 5.10 -18.70
N ASP A 147 10.85 5.36 -18.59
CA ASP A 147 9.93 4.56 -17.77
C ASP A 147 9.73 3.13 -18.32
N CYS A 148 9.70 2.98 -19.64
CA CYS A 148 9.40 1.70 -20.31
C CYS A 148 10.66 0.83 -20.53
N ARG A 149 11.58 0.80 -19.55
CA ARG A 149 12.86 0.08 -19.62
C ARG A 149 12.68 -1.42 -19.34
N ARG A 150 13.20 -2.26 -20.22
CA ARG A 150 13.16 -3.74 -20.13
C ARG A 150 14.24 -4.29 -19.18
N PRO A 151 14.14 -5.57 -18.76
CA PRO A 151 15.16 -6.21 -17.92
C PRO A 151 16.57 -6.25 -18.52
N ASP A 152 16.68 -6.28 -19.85
CA ASP A 152 17.95 -6.23 -20.59
C ASP A 152 18.54 -4.81 -20.71
N GLY A 153 17.82 -3.82 -20.20
CA GLY A 153 18.16 -2.40 -20.23
C GLY A 153 17.80 -1.65 -21.49
N THR A 154 17.18 -2.31 -22.48
CA THR A 154 16.67 -1.64 -23.68
C THR A 154 15.33 -0.95 -23.41
N MET A 155 14.99 0.05 -24.23
CA MET A 155 13.71 0.73 -24.15
C MET A 155 12.67 0.07 -25.05
N ALA A 156 11.50 -0.25 -24.49
CA ALA A 156 10.37 -0.71 -25.30
C ALA A 156 9.66 0.49 -25.98
N PRO A 157 8.97 0.26 -27.11
CA PRO A 157 8.14 1.29 -27.75
C PRO A 157 7.01 1.81 -26.87
N THR A 158 6.44 0.94 -26.03
CA THR A 158 5.38 1.27 -25.07
C THR A 158 5.65 0.59 -23.73
N CYS A 159 5.15 1.17 -22.64
CA CYS A 159 5.23 0.55 -21.32
C CYS A 159 4.41 -0.75 -21.23
N GLN A 160 3.37 -0.90 -22.04
CA GLN A 160 2.63 -2.16 -22.15
C GLN A 160 3.50 -3.29 -22.74
N ASP A 161 4.36 -2.98 -23.73
CA ASP A 161 5.30 -3.95 -24.30
C ASP A 161 6.44 -4.27 -23.34
N MET A 162 6.89 -3.30 -22.56
CA MET A 162 7.85 -3.51 -21.48
C MET A 162 7.26 -4.42 -20.38
N ALA A 163 6.01 -4.20 -19.98
CA ALA A 163 5.40 -4.92 -18.85
C ALA A 163 5.42 -6.44 -19.02
N LYS A 164 5.17 -6.91 -20.25
CA LYS A 164 5.24 -8.34 -20.65
C LYS A 164 6.60 -8.98 -20.38
N THR A 165 7.68 -8.20 -20.40
CA THR A 165 9.06 -8.70 -20.27
C THR A 165 9.53 -8.83 -18.81
N TRP A 166 8.85 -8.18 -17.87
CA TRP A 166 9.18 -8.20 -16.44
C TRP A 166 8.58 -9.41 -15.69
N VAL A 167 8.38 -10.54 -16.39
CA VAL A 167 7.87 -11.77 -15.77
C VAL A 167 8.95 -12.43 -14.91
N VAL A 168 8.57 -12.95 -13.75
CA VAL A 168 9.48 -13.69 -12.86
C VAL A 168 9.65 -15.12 -13.40
N PRO A 169 10.89 -15.59 -13.63
CA PRO A 169 11.13 -16.96 -14.08
C PRO A 169 10.56 -17.99 -13.10
N GLY A 170 9.85 -18.99 -13.62
CA GLY A 170 9.22 -20.04 -12.80
C GLY A 170 7.87 -19.64 -12.17
N SER A 171 7.30 -18.50 -12.56
CA SER A 171 5.90 -18.17 -12.26
C SER A 171 4.98 -19.32 -12.70
N SER A 172 4.08 -19.73 -11.82
CA SER A 172 3.50 -21.09 -11.72
C SER A 172 2.40 -21.46 -12.73
N THR A 173 2.37 -20.87 -13.92
CA THR A 173 1.45 -21.29 -14.98
C THR A 173 2.19 -21.55 -16.29
N GLU A 174 1.75 -22.55 -17.04
CA GLU A 174 2.30 -22.88 -18.37
C GLU A 174 2.16 -21.69 -19.35
N ASP A 175 1.20 -20.80 -19.10
CA ASP A 175 0.95 -19.56 -19.85
C ASP A 175 1.95 -18.42 -19.56
N CYS A 176 2.75 -18.51 -18.49
CA CYS A 176 3.70 -17.48 -18.07
C CYS A 176 5.08 -17.56 -18.73
N GLN A 177 5.28 -18.48 -19.67
CA GLN A 177 6.53 -18.56 -20.43
C GLN A 177 6.64 -17.39 -21.42
N ALA A 178 7.31 -16.32 -21.01
CA ALA A 178 7.67 -15.24 -21.91
C ALA A 178 8.90 -15.58 -22.77
N GLY A 179 8.80 -15.30 -24.06
CA GLY A 179 9.86 -14.53 -24.73
C GLY A 179 11.02 -15.30 -25.36
N GLY A 180 10.86 -16.59 -25.66
CA GLY A 180 11.80 -17.37 -26.47
C GLY A 180 11.29 -17.64 -27.88
N SER A 181 11.01 -16.62 -28.68
CA SER A 181 10.82 -16.82 -30.12
C SER A 181 11.54 -15.73 -30.91
N LEU A 182 12.73 -16.09 -31.38
CA LEU A 182 13.39 -15.47 -32.53
C LEU A 182 12.40 -15.38 -33.72
N PRO A 183 12.58 -14.39 -34.62
CA PRO A 183 11.58 -14.04 -35.62
C PRO A 183 11.47 -15.14 -36.67
N GLY A 184 10.29 -15.76 -36.77
CA GLY A 184 10.09 -16.82 -37.75
C GLY A 184 8.77 -17.55 -37.62
N SER A 185 7.64 -16.85 -37.67
CA SER A 185 6.40 -17.42 -38.19
C SER A 185 5.42 -16.30 -38.52
N THR A 186 5.37 -15.93 -39.80
CA THR A 186 4.28 -15.14 -40.37
C THR A 186 3.01 -15.99 -40.37
N SER A 187 2.20 -15.86 -39.32
CA SER A 187 0.77 -16.18 -39.42
C SER A 187 0.06 -14.95 -39.96
N PRO A 188 -0.77 -15.05 -41.02
CA PRO A 188 -1.42 -13.90 -41.62
C PRO A 188 -2.34 -13.22 -40.60
N GLN A 189 -2.05 -11.96 -40.29
CA GLN A 189 -3.01 -11.10 -39.60
C GLN A 189 -4.30 -11.09 -40.42
N PRO A 190 -5.47 -11.39 -39.83
CA PRO A 190 -6.73 -11.20 -40.52
C PRO A 190 -6.82 -9.73 -40.96
N PRO A 191 -7.40 -9.44 -42.14
CA PRO A 191 -7.59 -8.05 -42.58
C PRO A 191 -8.32 -7.27 -41.48
N PRO A 192 -8.13 -5.94 -41.40
CA PRO A 192 -8.75 -5.12 -40.36
C PRO A 192 -10.27 -5.26 -40.48
N GLY A 193 -10.83 -6.18 -39.69
CA GLY A 193 -12.24 -6.35 -39.53
C GLY A 193 -12.75 -5.05 -38.94
N SER A 194 -13.63 -4.40 -39.69
CA SER A 194 -14.44 -3.27 -39.26
C SER A 194 -14.67 -3.34 -37.75
N THR A 195 -14.13 -2.35 -37.04
CA THR A 195 -14.43 -2.11 -35.62
C THR A 195 -15.94 -2.30 -35.44
N PRO A 196 -16.41 -3.27 -34.64
CA PRO A 196 -17.82 -3.25 -34.26
C PRO A 196 -18.01 -1.88 -33.62
N SER A 197 -18.95 -1.10 -34.15
CA SER A 197 -19.32 0.20 -33.60
C SER A 197 -19.53 0.00 -32.11
N SER A 198 -18.57 0.42 -31.29
CA SER A 198 -18.68 0.32 -29.84
C SER A 198 -19.89 1.17 -29.49
N THR A 199 -20.96 0.53 -29.03
CA THR A 199 -22.04 1.25 -28.37
C THR A 199 -21.37 2.20 -27.38
N PRO A 200 -21.60 3.52 -27.45
CA PRO A 200 -20.93 4.46 -26.54
C PRO A 200 -21.26 4.03 -25.13
N CYS A 201 -20.27 3.58 -24.38
CA CYS A 201 -20.48 3.23 -22.99
C CYS A 201 -20.66 4.53 -22.21
N PRO A 202 -21.88 4.83 -21.73
CA PRO A 202 -22.13 6.10 -21.09
C PRO A 202 -21.37 6.13 -19.76
N PRO A 203 -20.75 7.27 -19.41
CA PRO A 203 -20.03 7.38 -18.15
C PRO A 203 -20.99 7.16 -16.98
N ALA A 204 -20.71 6.14 -16.17
CA ALA A 204 -21.46 5.82 -14.96
C ALA A 204 -21.42 7.02 -13.98
N PRO A 205 -22.47 7.22 -13.15
CA PRO A 205 -22.51 8.31 -12.17
C PRO A 205 -21.29 8.33 -11.24
N LEU A 206 -20.78 7.16 -10.83
CA LEU A 206 -19.59 7.06 -9.99
C LEU A 206 -18.34 7.63 -10.68
N CYS A 207 -18.10 7.34 -11.96
CA CYS A 207 -16.96 7.94 -12.68
C CYS A 207 -17.04 9.47 -12.74
N LYS A 208 -18.24 10.03 -12.86
CA LYS A 208 -18.44 11.49 -12.90
C LYS A 208 -18.04 12.17 -11.58
N LEU A 209 -17.99 11.45 -10.46
CA LEU A 209 -17.49 12.00 -9.19
C LEU A 209 -16.05 12.48 -9.30
N MET A 210 -15.20 11.81 -10.09
CA MET A 210 -13.80 12.24 -10.32
C MET A 210 -13.70 13.65 -10.91
N LEU A 211 -14.70 14.08 -11.68
CA LEU A 211 -14.76 15.41 -12.31
C LEU A 211 -15.56 16.42 -11.48
N SER A 212 -16.17 15.98 -10.38
CA SER A 212 -17.06 16.82 -9.56
C SER A 212 -16.30 17.68 -8.56
N SER A 213 -17.04 18.54 -7.86
CA SER A 213 -16.50 19.37 -6.77
C SER A 213 -15.93 18.56 -5.61
N VAL A 214 -16.31 17.29 -5.45
CA VAL A 214 -15.77 16.38 -4.42
C VAL A 214 -14.25 16.29 -4.52
N PHE A 215 -13.71 16.29 -5.74
CA PHE A 215 -12.26 16.19 -6.00
C PHE A 215 -11.61 17.51 -6.40
N ALA A 216 -12.30 18.65 -6.27
CA ALA A 216 -11.84 19.94 -6.80
C ALA A 216 -10.44 20.34 -6.32
N GLU A 217 -10.13 20.14 -5.04
CA GLU A 217 -8.82 20.46 -4.47
C GLU A 217 -7.68 19.61 -5.07
N CYS A 218 -8.00 18.44 -5.60
CA CYS A 218 -7.04 17.50 -6.16
C CYS A 218 -6.80 17.71 -7.66
N HIS A 219 -7.76 18.27 -8.41
CA HIS A 219 -7.70 18.36 -9.88
C HIS A 219 -6.44 19.06 -10.40
N SER A 220 -5.94 20.08 -9.67
CA SER A 220 -4.72 20.80 -10.03
C SER A 220 -3.44 20.01 -9.75
N LEU A 221 -3.49 19.05 -8.83
CA LEU A 221 -2.36 18.23 -8.41
C LEU A 221 -2.28 16.91 -9.20
N VAL A 222 -3.44 16.33 -9.50
CA VAL A 222 -3.62 15.07 -10.24
C VAL A 222 -4.76 15.27 -11.26
N PRO A 223 -4.45 15.46 -12.55
CA PRO A 223 -5.46 15.64 -13.59
C PRO A 223 -6.39 14.41 -13.69
N PRO A 224 -7.72 14.57 -13.63
CA PRO A 224 -8.65 13.44 -13.59
C PRO A 224 -8.85 12.72 -14.93
N GLY A 225 -8.49 13.34 -16.05
CA GLY A 225 -8.83 12.87 -17.41
C GLY A 225 -8.49 11.40 -17.69
N PRO A 226 -7.23 10.95 -17.49
CA PRO A 226 -6.86 9.55 -17.70
C PRO A 226 -7.65 8.58 -16.81
N PHE A 227 -7.78 8.89 -15.51
CA PHE A 227 -8.50 8.05 -14.54
C PHE A 227 -10.00 7.96 -14.84
N PHE A 228 -10.59 9.07 -15.29
CA PHE A 228 -11.98 9.09 -15.73
C PHE A 228 -12.21 8.17 -16.93
N GLN A 229 -11.30 8.18 -17.92
CA GLN A 229 -11.41 7.31 -19.09
C GLN A 229 -11.28 5.83 -18.72
N THR A 230 -10.35 5.50 -17.80
CA THR A 230 -10.20 4.14 -17.24
C THR A 230 -11.49 3.71 -16.54
N CYS A 231 -12.02 4.53 -15.63
CA CYS A 231 -13.27 4.24 -14.94
C CYS A 231 -14.44 3.98 -15.89
N VAL A 232 -14.56 4.78 -16.95
CA VAL A 232 -15.60 4.57 -17.96
C VAL A 232 -15.41 3.22 -18.63
N SER A 233 -14.20 2.90 -19.10
CA SER A 233 -13.89 1.63 -19.77
C SER A 233 -14.19 0.42 -18.88
N ASP A 234 -13.71 0.43 -17.64
CA ASP A 234 -13.83 -0.69 -16.71
C ASP A 234 -15.29 -0.90 -16.26
N GLY A 235 -16.02 0.21 -16.06
CA GLY A 235 -17.45 0.19 -15.75
C GLY A 235 -18.32 -0.50 -16.80
N CYS A 236 -17.89 -0.52 -18.06
CA CYS A 236 -18.59 -1.20 -19.14
C CYS A 236 -18.46 -2.73 -19.06
N GLN A 237 -17.38 -3.22 -18.46
CA GLN A 237 -16.98 -4.62 -18.49
C GLN A 237 -17.33 -5.34 -17.20
N ASP A 238 -17.09 -4.72 -16.04
CA ASP A 238 -17.00 -5.43 -14.75
C ASP A 238 -17.98 -4.93 -13.67
N GLY A 239 -18.88 -4.00 -14.01
CA GLY A 239 -19.98 -3.57 -13.13
C GLY A 239 -19.58 -2.58 -12.02
N PRO A 240 -20.48 -2.32 -11.04
CA PRO A 240 -20.35 -1.19 -10.10
C PRO A 240 -19.22 -1.31 -9.06
N LEU A 241 -18.79 -2.52 -8.70
CA LEU A 241 -17.68 -2.70 -7.74
C LEU A 241 -16.35 -2.19 -8.30
N MET A 242 -16.11 -2.40 -9.59
CA MET A 242 -14.94 -1.90 -10.31
C MET A 242 -14.90 -0.36 -10.37
N LEU A 243 -16.07 0.29 -10.35
CA LEU A 243 -16.17 1.75 -10.30
C LEU A 243 -15.70 2.31 -8.95
N CYS A 244 -15.96 1.60 -7.85
CA CYS A 244 -15.47 1.98 -6.52
C CYS A 244 -13.94 1.89 -6.44
N GLN A 245 -13.33 0.85 -7.02
CA GLN A 245 -11.87 0.69 -7.07
C GLN A 245 -11.21 1.83 -7.84
N ASN A 246 -11.77 2.19 -9.01
CA ASN A 246 -11.30 3.33 -9.79
C ASN A 246 -11.32 4.66 -8.98
N LEU A 247 -12.40 4.90 -8.22
CA LEU A 247 -12.48 6.07 -7.33
C LEU A 247 -11.48 6.00 -6.17
N GLU A 248 -11.28 4.82 -5.59
CA GLU A 248 -10.31 4.59 -4.51
C GLU A 248 -8.87 4.89 -4.97
N VAL A 249 -8.49 4.45 -6.18
CA VAL A 249 -7.20 4.77 -6.79
C VAL A 249 -7.01 6.28 -6.95
N TYR A 250 -8.01 6.99 -7.48
CA TYR A 250 -7.92 8.44 -7.66
C TYR A 250 -7.83 9.18 -6.33
N ALA A 251 -8.64 8.78 -5.33
CA ALA A 251 -8.56 9.34 -3.97
C ALA A 251 -7.20 9.06 -3.30
N ALA A 252 -6.61 7.88 -3.51
CA ALA A 252 -5.29 7.55 -2.99
C ALA A 252 -4.17 8.40 -3.60
N LEU A 253 -4.30 8.80 -4.87
CA LEU A 253 -3.40 9.74 -5.53
C LEU A 253 -3.55 11.16 -4.97
N CYS A 254 -4.78 11.61 -4.74
CA CYS A 254 -5.04 12.89 -4.07
C CYS A 254 -4.42 12.93 -2.66
N ARG A 255 -4.63 11.85 -1.88
CA ARG A 255 -4.05 11.68 -0.54
C ARG A 255 -2.53 11.69 -0.58
N HIS A 256 -1.92 11.14 -1.63
CA HIS A 256 -0.47 11.21 -1.81
C HIS A 256 0.02 12.65 -2.02
N ARG A 257 -0.79 13.51 -2.64
CA ARG A 257 -0.52 14.95 -2.78
C ARG A 257 -0.99 15.77 -1.58
N GLY A 258 -1.38 15.13 -0.48
CA GLY A 258 -1.80 15.76 0.76
C GLY A 258 -3.28 16.17 0.82
N VAL A 259 -4.08 15.82 -0.19
CA VAL A 259 -5.52 16.16 -0.25
C VAL A 259 -6.35 14.97 0.19
N CYS A 260 -7.10 15.13 1.28
CA CYS A 260 -7.92 14.08 1.88
C CYS A 260 -9.37 14.20 1.41
N VAL A 261 -9.73 13.43 0.38
CA VAL A 261 -11.06 13.47 -0.22
C VAL A 261 -11.99 12.45 0.45
N ASP A 262 -13.07 12.91 1.08
CA ASP A 262 -14.15 12.06 1.61
C ASP A 262 -15.10 11.61 0.47
N TRP A 263 -14.56 10.81 -0.45
CA TRP A 263 -15.25 10.43 -1.68
C TRP A 263 -16.36 9.40 -1.45
N ARG A 264 -16.23 8.53 -0.43
CA ARG A 264 -17.20 7.45 -0.16
C ARG A 264 -18.58 8.01 0.23
N ASN A 265 -18.60 9.09 1.00
CA ASN A 265 -19.84 9.78 1.38
C ASN A 265 -20.65 10.27 0.15
N ALA A 266 -19.96 10.64 -0.94
CA ALA A 266 -20.60 11.05 -2.19
C ALA A 266 -21.18 9.88 -3.02
N THR A 267 -21.02 8.63 -2.58
CA THR A 267 -21.47 7.43 -3.33
C THR A 267 -22.83 6.90 -2.89
N SER A 268 -23.50 7.55 -1.94
CA SER A 268 -24.81 7.13 -1.41
C SER A 268 -24.83 5.67 -0.92
N GLY A 269 -23.75 5.22 -0.27
CA GLY A 269 -23.64 3.89 0.31
C GLY A 269 -23.11 2.80 -0.63
N LEU A 270 -22.95 3.08 -1.93
CA LEU A 270 -22.52 2.07 -2.91
C LEU A 270 -21.09 1.61 -2.71
N CYS A 271 -20.22 2.50 -2.23
CA CYS A 271 -18.80 2.23 -2.02
C CYS A 271 -18.42 2.37 -0.54
N ASP A 272 -19.33 2.09 0.40
CA ASP A 272 -19.02 2.22 1.82
C ASP A 272 -17.90 1.26 2.25
N LEU A 273 -17.01 1.75 3.11
CA LEU A 273 -15.98 0.93 3.75
C LEU A 273 -16.42 0.63 5.19
N PRO A 274 -16.98 -0.57 5.47
CA PRO A 274 -17.47 -0.88 6.80
C PRO A 274 -16.32 -0.97 7.80
N CYS A 275 -16.49 -0.28 8.92
CA CYS A 275 -15.54 -0.33 10.04
C CYS A 275 -16.09 -1.19 11.19
N PRO A 276 -15.20 -1.84 11.96
CA PRO A 276 -15.57 -2.47 13.22
C PRO A 276 -16.31 -1.48 14.13
N PRO A 277 -17.24 -1.93 15.01
CA PRO A 277 -18.08 -1.04 15.81
C PRO A 277 -17.33 -0.02 16.68
N THR A 278 -16.08 -0.31 17.04
CA THR A 278 -15.22 0.55 17.87
C THR A 278 -14.39 1.56 17.06
N LYS A 279 -14.54 1.58 15.73
CA LYS A 279 -13.72 2.36 14.81
C LYS A 279 -14.55 3.20 13.86
N VAL A 280 -13.95 4.27 13.40
CA VAL A 280 -14.53 5.22 12.46
C VAL A 280 -13.75 5.22 11.16
N TYR A 281 -14.48 5.26 10.04
CA TYR A 281 -13.90 5.47 8.73
C TYR A 281 -13.27 6.85 8.65
N ARG A 282 -12.07 6.95 8.07
CA ARG A 282 -11.50 8.22 7.64
C ARG A 282 -10.84 8.10 6.26
N PRO A 283 -11.00 9.10 5.38
CA PRO A 283 -10.31 9.14 4.09
C PRO A 283 -8.79 9.32 4.25
N CYS A 284 -8.37 9.83 5.41
CA CYS A 284 -6.98 9.96 5.82
C CYS A 284 -6.83 9.70 7.31
N GLY A 285 -5.93 8.79 7.65
CA GLY A 285 -5.39 8.59 8.97
C GLY A 285 -3.93 8.14 8.90
N PRO A 286 -3.24 8.08 10.04
CA PRO A 286 -1.84 7.69 10.08
C PRO A 286 -1.70 6.22 9.63
N MET A 287 -0.80 5.96 8.67
CA MET A 287 -0.50 4.59 8.23
C MET A 287 -0.07 3.68 9.39
N GLN A 288 0.69 4.23 10.35
CA GLN A 288 0.98 3.59 11.62
C GLN A 288 0.34 4.41 12.73
N PRO A 289 -0.81 3.98 13.27
CA PRO A 289 -1.41 4.66 14.40
C PRO A 289 -0.52 4.48 15.64
N ALA A 290 -0.48 5.52 16.48
CA ALA A 290 0.10 5.39 17.80
C ALA A 290 -0.69 4.38 18.63
N SER A 291 0.02 3.60 19.44
CA SER A 291 -0.57 2.58 20.30
C SER A 291 0.05 2.60 21.70
N CYS A 292 -0.66 2.08 22.71
CA CYS A 292 -0.18 2.10 24.09
C CYS A 292 1.10 1.28 24.31
N ASP A 293 1.38 0.29 23.46
CA ASP A 293 2.61 -0.50 23.45
C ASP A 293 3.76 0.15 22.65
N SER A 294 3.51 1.29 21.98
CA SER A 294 4.55 2.00 21.22
C SER A 294 5.63 2.55 22.17
N ARG A 295 6.92 2.33 21.82
CA ARG A 295 8.07 2.71 22.65
C ARG A 295 8.12 4.21 23.00
N ILE A 296 7.50 5.05 22.18
CA ILE A 296 7.42 6.50 22.37
C ILE A 296 6.51 6.85 23.56
N LEU A 297 5.42 6.10 23.77
CA LEU A 297 4.49 6.33 24.88
C LEU A 297 4.92 5.61 26.17
N LEU A 298 5.91 4.71 26.13
CA LEU A 298 6.39 3.98 27.31
C LEU A 298 7.10 4.85 28.36
N PHE A 299 7.50 6.08 28.01
CA PHE A 299 8.25 6.99 28.88
C PHE A 299 7.50 8.29 29.22
N LEU A 300 6.25 8.45 28.76
CA LEU A 300 5.44 9.64 29.03
C LEU A 300 4.42 9.33 30.14
N PRO A 301 4.31 10.18 31.19
CA PRO A 301 3.18 10.11 32.11
C PRO A 301 1.90 10.35 31.30
N CYS A 302 0.84 9.57 31.54
CA CYS A 302 -0.42 9.51 30.76
C CYS A 302 -0.73 10.83 30.04
N ARG A 303 -0.29 10.99 28.78
CA ARG A 303 -0.60 12.14 27.95
C ARG A 303 -0.57 11.82 26.46
N THR A 304 -1.36 12.65 25.81
CA THR A 304 -1.97 12.67 24.48
C THR A 304 -1.02 12.68 23.29
N HIS A 305 -1.50 12.04 22.22
CA HIS A 305 -1.20 12.21 20.79
C HIS A 305 0.21 12.73 20.43
N SER A 306 1.10 11.79 20.12
CA SER A 306 2.33 12.10 19.38
C SER A 306 1.97 12.51 17.94
N PRO A 307 2.48 13.65 17.43
CA PRO A 307 2.22 14.05 16.07
C PRO A 307 3.29 13.46 15.13
N LEU A 308 2.94 13.42 13.83
CA LEU A 308 3.76 13.08 12.67
C LEU A 308 4.02 11.58 12.39
N SER A 309 3.00 10.90 11.89
CA SER A 309 3.21 10.14 10.65
C SER A 309 2.95 11.09 9.48
N SER A 310 3.97 11.44 8.70
CA SER A 310 3.79 12.18 7.42
C SER A 310 3.07 11.34 6.35
N ARG A 311 2.80 10.07 6.63
CA ARG A 311 2.17 9.13 5.71
C ARG A 311 0.72 8.85 6.10
N LEU A 312 -0.18 9.22 5.20
CA LEU A 312 -1.63 9.06 5.30
C LEU A 312 -2.12 7.89 4.45
N ALA A 313 -3.01 7.08 5.03
CA ALA A 313 -3.80 6.06 4.36
C ALA A 313 -5.29 6.20 4.74
N GLU A 314 -6.17 5.66 3.93
CA GLU A 314 -7.58 5.50 4.26
C GLU A 314 -7.80 4.20 5.01
N GLY A 315 -8.82 4.19 5.86
CA GLY A 315 -9.17 3.01 6.63
C GLY A 315 -10.03 3.35 7.86
N CYS A 316 -10.04 2.40 8.78
CA CYS A 316 -10.78 2.44 10.03
C CYS A 316 -9.83 2.72 11.19
N PHE A 317 -10.10 3.83 11.89
CA PHE A 317 -9.25 4.33 12.96
C PHE A 317 -10.03 4.45 14.26
N CYS A 318 -9.30 4.56 15.38
CA CYS A 318 -9.95 4.90 16.64
C CYS A 318 -10.61 6.28 16.56
N PRO A 319 -11.74 6.48 17.27
CA PRO A 319 -12.38 7.78 17.45
C PRO A 319 -11.44 8.85 18.01
N GLU A 320 -11.90 10.11 17.98
CA GLU A 320 -11.06 11.30 18.18
C GLU A 320 -10.37 11.49 19.53
N ASP A 321 -10.45 10.62 20.50
CA ASP A 321 -9.85 10.82 21.83
C ASP A 321 -9.38 9.46 22.38
N GLN A 322 -9.24 8.50 21.47
CA GLN A 322 -8.86 7.14 21.76
C GLN A 322 -7.57 6.79 21.01
N LEU A 323 -6.81 5.90 21.61
CA LEU A 323 -5.60 5.33 21.06
C LEU A 323 -5.81 3.84 20.83
N LEU A 324 -5.01 3.28 19.93
CA LEU A 324 -4.99 1.84 19.76
C LEU A 324 -4.33 1.21 21.00
N PHE A 325 -4.94 0.19 21.58
CA PHE A 325 -4.35 -0.49 22.75
C PHE A 325 -3.02 -1.15 22.40
N SER A 326 -2.98 -1.90 21.30
CA SER A 326 -1.76 -2.49 20.74
C SER A 326 -1.91 -2.58 19.22
N LEU A 327 -0.82 -2.43 18.46
CA LEU A 327 -0.85 -2.68 17.02
C LEU A 327 -1.34 -4.10 16.67
N SER A 328 -1.12 -5.06 17.57
CA SER A 328 -1.55 -6.44 17.39
C SER A 328 -3.05 -6.67 17.63
N THR A 329 -3.71 -5.78 18.35
CA THR A 329 -5.11 -5.90 18.78
C THR A 329 -5.96 -4.77 18.22
N ASP A 330 -7.13 -5.06 17.64
CA ASP A 330 -7.97 -4.02 17.03
C ASP A 330 -8.85 -3.24 18.02
N ILE A 331 -8.31 -2.91 19.20
CA ILE A 331 -9.05 -2.36 20.34
C ILE A 331 -8.65 -0.90 20.56
N CYS A 332 -9.63 -0.01 20.69
CA CYS A 332 -9.44 1.40 21.01
C CYS A 332 -9.68 1.65 22.51
N VAL A 333 -8.83 2.48 23.12
CA VAL A 333 -8.87 2.82 24.55
C VAL A 333 -8.67 4.31 24.75
N HIS A 334 -9.31 4.88 25.77
CA HIS A 334 -9.12 6.29 26.13
C HIS A 334 -7.78 6.54 26.83
N GLU A 335 -7.28 5.56 27.61
CA GLU A 335 -6.07 5.72 28.42
C GLU A 335 -5.17 4.49 28.35
N CYS A 336 -3.86 4.73 28.30
CA CYS A 336 -2.83 3.70 28.32
C CYS A 336 -2.35 3.45 29.76
N CYS A 337 -3.03 2.57 30.49
CA CYS A 337 -2.64 2.24 31.86
C CYS A 337 -1.73 1.00 31.90
N LYS A 338 -0.49 1.14 32.40
CA LYS A 338 0.27 -0.03 32.86
C LYS A 338 -0.26 -0.45 34.23
N HIS A 339 -0.64 -1.72 34.39
CA HIS A 339 -0.65 -2.33 35.71
C HIS A 339 0.79 -2.38 36.23
N VAL A 340 1.13 -1.49 37.17
CA VAL A 340 2.31 -1.70 38.01
C VAL A 340 1.97 -2.86 38.95
N HIS A 341 2.50 -4.05 38.67
CA HIS A 341 2.46 -5.14 39.64
C HIS A 341 3.32 -4.74 40.85
N LEU A 342 2.68 -4.17 41.87
CA LEU A 342 3.27 -4.01 43.20
C LEU A 342 3.37 -5.41 43.82
N TYR A 343 4.51 -6.08 43.70
CA TYR A 343 4.78 -7.25 44.52
C TYR A 343 5.00 -6.78 45.97
N ARG A 344 4.04 -7.05 46.85
CA ARG A 344 4.26 -6.95 48.30
C ARG A 344 4.99 -8.22 48.75
N THR A 345 6.31 -8.16 48.92
CA THR A 345 7.03 -9.19 49.66
C THR A 345 6.73 -9.04 51.15
N TRP A 346 6.00 -10.00 51.72
CA TRP A 346 5.84 -10.11 53.17
C TRP A 346 7.07 -10.82 53.75
N GLY A 347 7.98 -10.06 54.35
CA GLY A 347 9.04 -10.59 55.22
C GLY A 347 8.64 -10.44 56.70
N PRO A 348 8.96 -11.40 57.57
CA PRO A 348 8.58 -11.33 58.98
C PRO A 348 9.42 -10.26 59.69
N SER A 349 8.73 -9.39 60.42
CA SER A 349 9.24 -8.44 61.44
C SER A 349 10.21 -7.33 60.99
N SER A 350 9.67 -6.19 60.50
CA SER A 350 10.10 -4.80 60.77
C SER A 350 9.23 -3.80 59.97
N PRO A 351 9.05 -2.54 60.42
CA PRO A 351 8.02 -1.64 59.88
C PRO A 351 8.26 -1.28 58.41
N ALA A 352 7.15 -1.17 57.66
CA ALA A 352 7.13 -0.89 56.23
C ALA A 352 7.92 0.39 55.88
N GLN A 353 9.04 0.24 55.17
CA GLN A 353 9.65 1.33 54.43
C GLN A 353 9.19 1.24 52.97
N THR A 354 8.48 2.26 52.51
CA THR A 354 8.23 2.51 51.08
C THR A 354 9.54 2.97 50.45
N GLY A 355 10.33 2.01 49.97
CA GLY A 355 11.53 2.27 49.16
C GLY A 355 11.22 2.17 47.67
N LEU A 356 11.46 3.25 46.92
CA LEU A 356 11.44 3.26 45.46
C LEU A 356 12.81 2.78 44.95
N HIS A 357 12.93 1.52 44.52
CA HIS A 357 14.16 1.05 43.88
C HIS A 357 14.09 1.29 42.37
N VAL A 358 14.72 2.37 41.90
CA VAL A 358 14.98 2.60 40.48
C VAL A 358 16.40 2.13 40.19
N THR A 359 16.55 0.96 39.57
CA THR A 359 17.84 0.58 38.96
C THR A 359 17.86 1.07 37.52
N GLY A 360 18.40 2.26 37.30
CA GLY A 360 18.74 2.78 35.96
C GLY A 360 20.23 2.59 35.67
N PRO A 361 20.63 2.27 34.43
CA PRO A 361 22.01 2.45 34.01
C PRO A 361 22.27 3.94 33.78
N THR A 362 23.33 4.45 34.40
CA THR A 362 23.89 5.77 34.12
C THR A 362 24.57 5.73 32.76
N LEU A 363 24.08 6.49 31.78
CA LEU A 363 24.82 6.80 30.56
C LEU A 363 24.85 8.31 30.37
N LEU A 364 26.08 8.83 30.37
CA LEU A 364 26.44 10.22 30.14
C LEU A 364 25.80 10.75 28.86
N GLY A 365 25.09 11.86 28.97
CA GLY A 365 24.54 12.59 27.84
C GLY A 365 25.65 13.21 27.00
N GLN A 366 25.71 12.82 25.73
CA GLN A 366 26.15 13.72 24.66
C GLN A 366 24.89 14.15 23.90
N SER A 367 24.60 15.45 23.93
CA SER A 367 23.59 16.04 23.08
C SER A 367 24.05 15.98 21.62
N MET A 368 23.47 15.10 20.82
CA MET A 368 23.44 15.29 19.38
C MET A 368 22.05 15.85 19.03
N GLY A 369 22.02 17.14 18.75
CA GLY A 369 20.85 17.78 18.16
C GLY A 369 20.57 17.15 16.80
N TRP A 370 19.40 16.56 16.65
CA TRP A 370 18.91 16.17 15.34
C TRP A 370 18.46 17.45 14.61
N PRO A 371 18.91 17.69 13.37
CA PRO A 371 18.41 18.81 12.59
C PRO A 371 16.94 18.55 12.23
N PRO A 372 16.14 19.61 11.97
CA PRO A 372 14.77 19.46 11.51
C PRO A 372 14.76 18.67 10.21
N GLN A 373 14.02 17.55 10.18
CA GLN A 373 13.77 16.80 8.95
C GLN A 373 12.98 17.70 8.00
N GLY A 374 13.66 18.27 7.02
CA GLY A 374 13.02 18.90 5.86
C GLY A 374 12.14 17.88 5.14
N LEU A 375 11.05 18.36 4.53
CA LEU A 375 10.17 17.57 3.67
C LEU A 375 10.98 17.01 2.48
N GLU A 376 11.50 15.79 2.60
CA GLU A 376 12.10 15.09 1.46
C GLU A 376 11.02 14.78 0.41
N PRO A 377 11.33 14.89 -0.90
CA PRO A 377 10.39 14.54 -1.96
C PRO A 377 10.20 13.01 -1.99
N TYR A 378 9.04 12.56 -1.51
CA TYR A 378 8.57 11.19 -1.69
C TYR A 378 8.00 11.00 -3.10
N ARG A 379 8.25 9.84 -3.70
CA ARG A 379 7.64 9.38 -4.95
C ARG A 379 6.69 8.25 -4.64
N GLY A 380 5.42 8.41 -4.99
CA GLY A 380 4.38 7.42 -4.77
C GLY A 380 3.61 7.14 -6.05
N LEU A 381 3.36 5.87 -6.35
CA LEU A 381 2.45 5.45 -7.41
C LEU A 381 1.30 4.64 -6.83
N VAL A 382 0.16 4.64 -7.52
CA VAL A 382 -1.00 3.79 -7.24
C VAL A 382 -1.35 3.04 -8.51
N ALA A 383 -1.68 1.76 -8.38
CA ALA A 383 -2.15 0.91 -9.47
C ALA A 383 -3.13 -0.14 -8.93
N SER A 384 -4.00 -0.61 -9.82
CA SER A 384 -5.04 -1.63 -9.62
C SER A 384 -4.75 -2.85 -10.47
#